data_AF-A0A0Q5TYY2-F1
#
_entry.id   AF-A0A0Q5TYY2-F1
#
_cell.length_a   1.000
_cell.length_b   1.000
_cell.length_c   1.000
_cell.angle_alpha   90.00
_cell.angle_beta   90.00
_cell.angle_gamma   90.00
#
_symmetry.space_group_name_H-M   'P 1'
#
loop_
_entity.id
_entity.type
_entity.pdbx_description
1 polymer ?
#
loop_
_entity_poly.entity_id
_entity_poly.type
_entity_poly.pdbx_seq_one_letter_code
_entity_poly.pdbx_strand_id
1 'polypeptide(L)'
;MEGYVNGILNKTAFHKMMHRELSLTQRPEMYDKIKDAMSQNMQLIDRIITDGIEDGTFNKVDVRMVIATIMGTITNIVISPHKVISCSNFDLNNPKDKKIIKDRVVSHLQDLTTVYLTTKR
;
A
#
# COMPACT_ATOMS: atom_id res chain seq x y z
N MET A 1 -3.32 -2.80 8.77
CA MET A 1 -3.44 -3.10 7.31
C MET A 1 -4.79 -2.69 6.74
N GLU A 2 -5.89 -3.21 7.28
CA GLU A 2 -7.24 -3.01 6.71
C GLU A 2 -7.64 -1.55 6.52
N GLY A 3 -7.47 -0.70 7.54
CA GLY A 3 -7.81 0.73 7.44
C GLY A 3 -7.09 1.45 6.31
N TYR A 4 -5.80 1.14 6.09
CA TYR A 4 -5.00 1.74 5.02
C TYR A 4 -5.47 1.31 3.62
N VAL A 5 -5.68 0.00 3.42
CA VAL A 5 -6.21 -0.55 2.16
C VAL A 5 -7.59 0.03 1.86
N ASN A 6 -8.49 0.06 2.87
CA ASN A 6 -9.83 0.61 2.73
C ASN A 6 -9.80 2.10 2.37
N GLY A 7 -8.93 2.89 2.99
CA GLY A 7 -8.76 4.31 2.68
C GLY A 7 -8.42 4.56 1.21
N ILE A 8 -7.52 3.74 0.64
CA ILE A 8 -7.12 3.83 -0.76
C ILE A 8 -8.22 3.33 -1.71
N LEU A 9 -8.82 2.17 -1.44
CA LEU A 9 -9.85 1.57 -2.30
C LEU A 9 -11.17 2.37 -2.33
N ASN A 10 -11.41 3.22 -1.32
CA ASN A 10 -12.54 4.15 -1.35
C ASN A 10 -12.26 5.42 -2.14
N LYS A 11 -10.99 5.69 -2.50
CA LYS A 11 -10.56 6.90 -3.23
C LYS A 11 -9.67 6.55 -4.43
N THR A 12 -10.03 5.52 -5.19
CA THR A 12 -9.20 4.99 -6.30
C THR A 12 -8.90 6.02 -7.38
N ALA A 13 -9.85 6.87 -7.76
CA ALA A 13 -9.64 7.93 -8.75
C ALA A 13 -8.59 8.93 -8.28
N PHE A 14 -8.66 9.35 -7.01
CA PHE A 14 -7.68 10.23 -6.39
C PHE A 14 -6.30 9.56 -6.32
N HIS A 15 -6.23 8.29 -5.93
CA HIS A 15 -4.98 7.52 -5.90
C HIS A 15 -4.32 7.41 -7.29
N LYS A 16 -5.12 7.15 -8.34
CA LYS A 16 -4.62 7.13 -9.74
C LYS A 16 -4.07 8.49 -10.17
N MET A 17 -4.77 9.58 -9.84
CA MET A 17 -4.30 10.95 -10.11
C MET A 17 -2.96 11.20 -9.41
N MET A 18 -2.88 10.93 -8.11
CA MET A 18 -1.65 11.10 -7.33
C MET A 18 -0.47 10.34 -7.93
N HIS A 19 -0.66 9.06 -8.26
CA HIS A 19 0.38 8.23 -8.84
C HIS A 19 0.88 8.76 -10.19
N ARG A 20 -0.02 9.29 -11.03
CA ARG A 20 0.33 9.88 -12.32
C ARG A 20 1.18 11.15 -12.15
N GLU A 21 0.83 12.02 -11.21
CA GLU A 21 1.62 13.22 -10.90
C GLU A 21 3.02 12.87 -10.40
N LEU A 22 3.13 11.88 -9.50
CA LEU A 22 4.41 11.42 -8.97
C LEU A 22 5.31 10.78 -10.04
N SER A 23 4.71 10.16 -11.05
CA SER A 23 5.46 9.48 -12.11
C SER A 23 5.98 10.43 -13.18
N LEU A 24 5.19 11.47 -13.53
CA LEU A 24 5.53 12.41 -14.60
C LEU A 24 6.34 13.61 -14.09
N THR A 25 6.19 13.98 -12.81
CA THR A 25 6.90 15.09 -12.15
C THR A 25 6.86 16.42 -12.93
N GLN A 26 5.82 16.66 -13.74
CA GLN A 26 5.70 17.85 -14.59
C GLN A 26 5.31 19.11 -13.80
N ARG A 27 4.81 18.94 -12.58
CA ARG A 27 4.32 20.02 -11.70
C ARG A 27 4.95 19.88 -10.31
N PRO A 28 6.14 20.47 -10.08
CA PRO A 28 6.89 20.29 -8.83
C PRO A 28 6.10 20.64 -7.56
N GLU A 29 5.34 21.73 -7.58
CA GLU A 29 4.51 22.12 -6.42
C GLU A 29 3.40 21.11 -6.09
N MET A 30 2.82 20.48 -7.12
CA MET A 30 1.81 19.44 -6.94
C MET A 30 2.45 18.14 -6.46
N TYR A 31 3.63 17.81 -6.99
CA TYR A 31 4.43 16.67 -6.56
C TYR A 31 4.73 16.75 -5.06
N ASP A 32 5.20 17.91 -4.57
CA ASP A 32 5.54 18.09 -3.15
C ASP A 32 4.32 17.93 -2.24
N LYS A 33 3.17 18.51 -2.62
CA LYS A 33 1.92 18.33 -1.86
C LYS A 33 1.47 16.88 -1.76
N ILE A 34 1.58 16.13 -2.86
CA ILE A 34 1.21 14.70 -2.89
C ILE A 34 2.21 13.88 -2.07
N LYS A 35 3.50 14.15 -2.22
CA LYS A 35 4.58 13.52 -1.46
C LYS A 35 4.36 13.72 0.05
N ASP A 36 4.03 14.92 0.48
CA ASP A 36 3.81 15.24 1.90
C ASP A 36 2.58 14.51 2.45
N ALA A 37 1.50 14.44 1.67
CA ALA A 37 0.31 13.68 2.04
C ALA A 37 0.59 12.16 2.18
N MET A 38 1.42 11.59 1.31
CA MET A 38 1.82 10.19 1.39
C MET A 38 2.83 9.94 2.52
N SER A 39 3.66 10.93 2.86
CA SER A 39 4.69 10.86 3.89
C SER A 39 4.10 10.54 5.27
N GLN A 40 2.91 11.06 5.60
CA GLN A 40 2.26 10.77 6.88
C GLN A 40 1.95 9.28 7.06
N ASN A 41 1.43 8.62 6.01
CA ASN A 41 1.15 7.18 6.04
C ASN A 41 2.45 6.37 6.11
N MET A 42 3.48 6.80 5.38
CA MET A 42 4.81 6.21 5.44
C MET A 42 5.40 6.28 6.85
N GLN A 43 5.37 7.45 7.49
CA GLN A 43 5.90 7.66 8.85
C GLN A 43 5.21 6.79 9.89
N LEU A 44 3.90 6.54 9.75
CA LEU A 44 3.20 5.65 10.67
C LEU A 44 3.68 4.20 10.55
N ILE A 45 3.82 3.69 9.32
CA ILE A 45 4.31 2.31 9.09
C ILE A 45 5.78 2.19 9.53
N ASP A 46 6.58 3.22 9.25
CA ASP A 46 7.99 3.32 9.65
C ASP A 46 8.17 3.19 11.16
N ARG A 47 7.39 3.93 11.95
CA ARG A 47 7.39 3.83 13.42
C ARG A 47 6.99 2.44 13.90
N ILE A 48 5.87 1.89 13.40
CA ILE A 48 5.39 0.56 13.81
C ILE A 48 6.47 -0.52 13.61
N ILE A 49 7.17 -0.50 12.47
CA ILE A 49 8.20 -1.50 12.20
C ILE A 49 9.45 -1.22 13.03
N THR A 50 9.84 0.04 13.19
CA THR A 50 11.03 0.43 13.99
C THR A 50 10.85 0.07 15.45
N ASP A 51 9.71 0.42 16.05
CA ASP A 51 9.38 0.10 17.45
C ASP A 51 9.43 -1.42 17.69
N GLY A 52 8.86 -2.21 16.76
CA GLY A 52 8.93 -3.67 16.83
C GLY A 52 10.33 -4.24 16.65
N ILE A 53 11.23 -3.55 15.93
CA ILE A 53 12.66 -3.94 15.86
C ILE A 53 13.36 -3.63 17.18
N GLU A 54 13.08 -2.47 17.77
CA GLU A 54 13.69 -2.01 19.03
C GLU A 54 13.27 -2.88 20.22
N ASP A 55 12.01 -3.33 20.28
CA ASP A 55 11.51 -4.20 21.34
C ASP A 55 11.79 -5.70 21.11
N GLY A 56 12.34 -6.05 19.94
CA GLY A 56 12.71 -7.42 19.56
C GLY A 56 11.55 -8.28 19.04
N THR A 57 10.35 -7.73 18.86
CA THR A 57 9.20 -8.41 18.25
C THR A 57 9.44 -8.71 16.77
N PHE A 58 10.14 -7.82 16.06
CA PHE A 58 10.48 -7.92 14.66
C PHE A 58 11.99 -8.07 14.43
N ASN A 59 12.33 -8.79 13.37
CA ASN A 59 13.68 -8.91 12.85
C ASN A 59 14.19 -7.56 12.34
N LYS A 60 15.51 -7.35 12.44
CA LYS A 60 16.17 -6.23 11.76
C LYS A 60 16.04 -6.39 10.24
N VAL A 61 15.26 -5.50 9.62
CA VAL A 61 14.96 -5.48 8.19
C VAL A 61 15.18 -4.09 7.59
N ASP A 62 15.17 -4.00 6.26
CA ASP A 62 15.08 -2.71 5.58
C ASP A 62 13.63 -2.19 5.66
N VAL A 63 13.38 -1.30 6.63
CA VAL A 63 12.06 -0.71 6.90
C VAL A 63 11.50 0.00 5.67
N ARG A 64 12.33 0.75 4.93
CA ARG A 64 11.91 1.49 3.73
C ARG A 64 11.46 0.56 2.63
N MET A 65 12.15 -0.56 2.44
CA MET A 65 11.76 -1.57 1.45
C MET A 65 10.47 -2.31 1.82
N VAL A 66 10.23 -2.56 3.11
CA VAL A 66 8.94 -3.12 3.57
C VAL A 66 7.80 -2.15 3.29
N ILE A 67 7.98 -0.86 3.62
CA ILE A 67 6.98 0.17 3.32
C ILE A 67 6.70 0.25 1.81
N ALA A 68 7.75 0.31 0.99
CA ALA A 68 7.63 0.35 -0.46
C ALA A 68 6.88 -0.86 -1.01
N THR A 69 7.12 -2.04 -0.44
CA THR A 69 6.39 -3.28 -0.79
C THR A 69 4.90 -3.17 -0.46
N ILE A 70 4.55 -2.71 0.75
CA ILE A 70 3.14 -2.54 1.18
C ILE A 70 2.43 -1.52 0.29
N MET A 71 2.98 -0.31 0.18
CA MET A 71 2.36 0.79 -0.57
C MET A 71 2.32 0.52 -2.08
N GLY A 72 3.40 -0.05 -2.62
CA GLY A 72 3.54 -0.40 -4.03
C GLY A 72 2.57 -1.50 -4.45
N THR A 73 2.38 -2.53 -3.62
CA THR A 73 1.41 -3.60 -3.87
C THR A 73 0.01 -3.00 -4.00
N ILE A 74 -0.45 -2.23 -3.01
CA ILE A 74 -1.79 -1.61 -3.02
C ILE A 74 -1.94 -0.68 -4.24
N THR A 75 -0.91 0.09 -4.58
CA THR A 75 -0.91 0.97 -5.75
C THR A 75 -1.10 0.19 -7.04
N ASN A 76 -0.37 -0.91 -7.24
CA ASN A 76 -0.48 -1.76 -8.41
C ASN A 76 -1.89 -2.32 -8.61
N ILE A 77 -2.58 -2.67 -7.53
CA ILE A 77 -3.98 -3.12 -7.58
C ILE A 77 -4.91 -2.01 -8.09
N VAL A 78 -4.68 -0.77 -7.65
CA VAL A 78 -5.52 0.37 -8.05
C VAL A 78 -5.28 0.77 -9.50
N ILE A 79 -4.01 0.85 -9.94
CA ILE A 79 -3.65 1.34 -11.28
C ILE A 79 -3.69 0.25 -12.34
N SER A 80 -3.58 -1.03 -11.96
CA SER A 80 -3.52 -2.17 -12.87
C SER A 80 -4.19 -3.42 -12.28
N PRO A 81 -5.50 -3.36 -11.96
CA PRO A 81 -6.21 -4.46 -11.28
C PRO A 81 -6.18 -5.78 -12.05
N HIS A 82 -6.11 -5.73 -13.39
CA HIS A 82 -6.01 -6.90 -14.27
C HIS A 82 -4.76 -7.77 -14.01
N LYS A 83 -3.71 -7.21 -13.38
CA LYS A 83 -2.52 -7.99 -12.98
C LYS A 83 -2.79 -8.94 -11.81
N VAL A 84 -3.87 -8.71 -11.06
CA VAL A 84 -4.19 -9.43 -9.82
C VAL A 84 -5.51 -10.21 -9.95
N ILE A 85 -6.37 -9.79 -10.87
CA ILE A 85 -7.66 -10.42 -11.18
C ILE A 85 -7.74 -10.65 -12.69
N SER A 86 -7.82 -11.91 -13.10
CA SER A 86 -7.94 -12.34 -14.49
C SER A 86 -9.34 -12.15 -15.10
N CYS A 87 -10.31 -11.70 -14.30
CA CYS A 87 -11.69 -11.55 -14.74
C CYS A 87 -11.88 -10.28 -15.56
N SER A 88 -12.34 -10.42 -16.81
CA SER A 88 -12.57 -9.31 -17.75
C SER A 88 -13.57 -8.27 -17.24
N ASN A 89 -14.45 -8.65 -16.31
CA ASN A 89 -15.56 -7.82 -15.84
C ASN A 89 -15.28 -7.19 -14.45
N PHE A 90 -14.05 -7.29 -13.95
CA PHE A 90 -13.71 -6.75 -12.63
C PHE A 90 -13.75 -5.21 -12.64
N ASP A 91 -14.53 -4.63 -11.72
CA ASP A 91 -14.66 -3.19 -11.57
C ASP A 91 -14.43 -2.75 -10.11
N LEU A 92 -13.38 -1.94 -9.89
CA LEU A 92 -13.09 -1.36 -8.57
C LEU A 92 -14.17 -0.40 -8.06
N ASN A 93 -15.09 0.06 -8.92
CA ASN A 93 -16.23 0.85 -8.50
C ASN A 93 -17.40 -0.03 -8.02
N ASN A 94 -17.43 -1.31 -8.40
CA ASN A 94 -18.42 -2.25 -7.92
C ASN A 94 -18.12 -2.63 -6.44
N PRO A 95 -19.09 -2.48 -5.51
CA PRO A 95 -18.86 -2.77 -4.09
C PRO A 95 -18.47 -4.22 -3.79
N LYS A 96 -19.00 -5.20 -4.55
CA LYS A 96 -18.68 -6.62 -4.37
C LYS A 96 -17.24 -6.91 -4.76
N ASP A 97 -16.85 -6.45 -5.93
CA ASP A 97 -15.49 -6.59 -6.47
C ASP A 97 -14.45 -5.88 -5.59
N LYS A 98 -14.78 -4.67 -5.14
CA LYS A 98 -13.96 -3.91 -4.19
C LYS A 98 -13.77 -4.67 -2.88
N LYS A 99 -14.83 -5.31 -2.35
CA LYS A 99 -14.72 -6.13 -1.14
C LYS A 99 -13.80 -7.33 -1.36
N ILE A 100 -13.99 -8.07 -2.45
CA ILE A 100 -13.17 -9.25 -2.78
C ILE A 100 -11.68 -8.86 -2.85
N ILE A 101 -11.33 -7.80 -3.57
CA ILE A 101 -9.93 -7.39 -3.68
C ILE A 101 -9.41 -6.84 -2.35
N LYS A 102 -10.22 -6.10 -1.58
CA LYS A 102 -9.83 -5.61 -0.25
C LYS A 102 -9.41 -6.79 0.63
N ASP A 103 -10.25 -7.80 0.75
CA ASP A 103 -10.03 -8.95 1.62
C ASP A 103 -8.77 -9.73 1.19
N ARG A 104 -8.59 -9.95 -0.12
CA ARG A 104 -7.38 -10.61 -0.66
C ARG A 104 -6.09 -9.84 -0.35
N VAL A 105 -6.10 -8.53 -0.50
CA VAL A 105 -4.91 -7.67 -0.34
C VAL A 105 -4.53 -7.52 1.11
N VAL A 106 -5.53 -7.38 1.98
CA VAL A 106 -5.34 -7.34 3.43
C VAL A 106 -4.71 -8.64 3.91
N SER A 107 -5.29 -9.79 3.55
CA SER A 107 -4.74 -11.10 3.90
C SER A 107 -3.31 -11.28 3.39
N HIS A 108 -3.07 -11.04 2.10
CA HIS A 108 -1.75 -11.22 1.50
C HIS A 108 -0.66 -10.36 2.17
N LEU A 109 -0.94 -9.08 2.40
CA LEU A 109 0.06 -8.19 3.00
C LEU A 109 0.25 -8.48 4.50
N GLN A 110 -0.79 -8.89 5.22
CA GLN A 110 -0.65 -9.35 6.61
C GLN A 110 0.24 -10.59 6.70
N ASP A 111 -0.01 -11.60 5.86
CA ASP A 111 0.77 -12.82 5.84
C ASP A 111 2.22 -12.52 5.46
N LEU A 112 2.43 -11.76 4.37
CA LEU A 112 3.75 -11.40 3.87
C LEU A 112 4.56 -10.64 4.93
N THR A 113 3.97 -9.61 5.54
CA THR A 113 4.66 -8.80 6.54
C THR A 113 4.90 -9.57 7.83
N THR A 114 3.93 -10.35 8.31
CA THR A 114 4.09 -11.17 9.52
C THR A 114 5.22 -12.17 9.36
N VAL A 115 5.22 -12.94 8.28
CA VAL A 115 6.28 -13.92 8.01
C VAL A 115 7.64 -13.23 7.90
N TYR A 116 7.73 -12.18 7.09
CA TYR A 116 9.01 -11.51 6.85
C TYR A 116 9.58 -10.83 8.11
N LEU A 117 8.72 -10.22 8.93
CA LEU A 117 9.13 -9.50 10.13
C LEU A 117 9.39 -10.42 11.32
N THR A 118 8.79 -11.60 11.42
CA THR A 118 8.88 -12.43 12.65
C THR A 118 9.61 -13.76 12.49
N THR A 119 9.83 -14.25 11.26
CA THR A 119 10.53 -15.53 11.05
C THR A 119 12.00 -15.37 11.41
N LYS A 120 12.45 -16.00 12.49
CA LYS A 120 13.88 -15.99 12.88
C LYS A 120 14.73 -16.58 11.75
N ARG A 121 15.78 -15.86 11.35
CA ARG A 121 16.78 -16.31 10.39
C ARG A 121 17.89 -17.10 11.07
#